data_AF-A0A1F9PZ47-F1
#
_entry.id   AF-A0A1F9PZ47-F1
#
_cell.length_a   1.000
_cell.length_b   1.000
_cell.length_c   1.000
_cell.angle_alpha   90.00
_cell.angle_beta   90.00
_cell.angle_gamma   90.00
#
_symmetry.space_group_name_H-M   'P 1'
#
loop_
_entity.id
_entity.type
_entity.pdbx_description
1 polymer ?
#
loop_
_entity_poly.entity_id
_entity_poly.type
_entity_poly.pdbx_seq_one_letter_code
_entity_poly.pdbx_strand_id
1 'polypeptide(L)'
;MRVEIRPAFDAAVMTAELPVRKAAAKLLLTLQQLDLPQLWSHSGLNFEKLHGMIEPVSGEQLYSLRITGSARAISCLLKGPTIVLVSLHTQHDKAYRK
;
A
#
# COMPACT_ATOMS: atom_id res chain seq x y z
N MET A 1 -13.44 -4.80 -0.99
CA MET A 1 -12.95 -4.87 -2.39
C MET A 1 -12.02 -6.07 -2.58
N ARG A 2 -11.70 -6.51 -3.81
CA ARG A 2 -10.71 -7.58 -4.03
C ARG A 2 -9.31 -7.01 -3.82
N VAL A 3 -8.46 -7.74 -3.09
CA VAL A 3 -7.07 -7.37 -2.85
C VAL A 3 -6.17 -8.42 -3.50
N GLU A 4 -5.28 -7.99 -4.38
CA GLU A 4 -4.20 -8.81 -4.93
C GLU A 4 -2.86 -8.35 -4.39
N ILE A 5 -1.93 -9.29 -4.21
CA ILE A 5 -0.61 -9.02 -3.65
C ILE A 5 0.44 -9.47 -4.66
N ARG A 6 1.36 -8.57 -5.02
CA ARG A 6 2.53 -8.93 -5.82
C ARG A 6 3.62 -9.53 -4.94
N PRO A 7 4.43 -10.46 -5.48
CA PRO A 7 5.49 -11.11 -4.69
C PRO A 7 6.46 -10.13 -4.03
N ALA A 8 6.76 -8.99 -4.67
CA ALA A 8 7.64 -7.96 -4.11
C ALA A 8 7.07 -7.32 -2.83
N PHE A 9 5.75 -7.10 -2.75
CA PHE A 9 5.10 -6.62 -1.54
C PHE A 9 5.16 -7.67 -0.42
N ASP A 10 4.79 -8.92 -0.74
CA ASP A 10 4.77 -10.01 0.25
C ASP A 10 6.16 -10.26 0.85
N ALA A 11 7.18 -10.39 0.00
CA ALA A 11 8.57 -10.57 0.45
C ALA A 11 9.03 -9.41 1.35
N ALA A 12 8.73 -8.17 0.96
CA ALA A 12 9.10 -7.00 1.76
C ALA A 12 8.40 -6.97 3.12
N VAL A 13 7.11 -7.34 3.19
CA VAL A 13 6.38 -7.47 4.46
C VAL A 13 7.01 -8.56 5.33
N MET A 14 7.31 -9.73 4.77
CA MET A 14 7.89 -10.84 5.54
C MET A 14 9.26 -10.50 6.15
N THR A 15 10.04 -9.64 5.49
CA THR A 15 11.33 -9.14 5.99
C THR A 15 11.23 -7.93 6.91
N ALA A 16 10.05 -7.32 7.06
CA ALA A 16 9.89 -6.11 7.84
C ALA A 16 9.83 -6.34 9.36
N GLU A 17 10.15 -5.30 10.12
CA GLU A 17 10.02 -5.29 11.57
C GLU A 17 8.58 -5.63 12.01
N LEU A 18 8.45 -6.26 13.19
CA LEU A 18 7.16 -6.73 13.70
C LEU A 18 6.04 -5.65 13.69
N PRO A 19 6.29 -4.37 14.05
CA PRO A 19 5.28 -3.33 13.95
C PRO A 19 4.76 -3.10 12.53
N VAL A 20 5.65 -3.12 11.53
CA VAL A 20 5.28 -2.95 10.12
C VAL A 20 4.49 -4.15 9.62
N ARG A 21 4.90 -5.37 9.99
CA ARG A 21 4.14 -6.61 9.66
C ARG A 21 2.71 -6.58 10.22
N LYS A 22 2.54 -6.21 11.49
CA LYS A 22 1.22 -6.06 12.12
C LYS A 22 0.38 -4.98 11.42
N ALA A 23 0.98 -3.86 11.06
CA ALA A 23 0.29 -2.79 10.36
C ALA A 23 -0.10 -3.18 8.92
N ALA A 24 0.73 -3.95 8.20
CA ALA A 24 0.40 -4.49 6.89
C ALA A 24 -0.77 -5.49 6.97
N ALA A 25 -0.78 -6.37 7.98
CA ALA A 25 -1.92 -7.26 8.21
C ALA A 25 -3.22 -6.48 8.50
N LYS A 26 -3.14 -5.41 9.31
CA LYS A 26 -4.27 -4.51 9.57
C LYS A 26 -4.75 -3.83 8.28
N LEU A 27 -3.83 -3.34 7.45
CA LEU A 27 -4.16 -2.76 6.13
C LEU A 27 -4.98 -3.74 5.28
N LEU A 28 -4.57 -5.01 5.19
CA LEU A 28 -5.28 -6.03 4.40
C LEU A 28 -6.72 -6.23 4.90
N LEU A 29 -6.91 -6.34 6.22
CA LEU A 29 -8.23 -6.46 6.82
C LEU A 29 -9.10 -5.22 6.52
N THR A 30 -8.53 -4.02 6.64
CA THR A 30 -9.23 -2.77 6.32
C THR A 30 -9.64 -2.74 4.85
N LEU A 31 -8.75 -3.05 3.90
CA LEU A 31 -9.07 -3.04 2.47
C LEU A 31 -10.18 -4.05 2.11
N GLN A 32 -10.24 -5.20 2.77
CA GLN A 32 -11.33 -6.16 2.56
C GLN A 32 -12.70 -5.60 2.95
N GLN A 33 -12.75 -4.70 3.93
CA GLN A 33 -13.98 -4.08 4.45
C GLN A 33 -14.42 -2.82 3.69
N LEU A 34 -13.58 -2.26 2.82
CA LEU A 34 -13.87 -1.04 2.06
C LEU A 34 -14.38 -1.34 0.64
N ASP A 35 -15.27 -0.48 0.15
CA ASP A 35 -15.49 -0.28 -1.28
C ASP A 35 -14.60 0.84 -1.84
N LEU A 36 -14.66 1.07 -3.15
CA LEU A 36 -13.78 2.02 -3.82
C LEU A 36 -14.03 3.48 -3.38
N PRO A 37 -15.27 3.99 -3.32
CA PRO A 37 -15.55 5.31 -2.74
C PRO A 37 -15.03 5.50 -1.31
N GLN A 38 -15.18 4.48 -0.46
CA GLN A 38 -14.69 4.52 0.92
C GLN A 38 -13.17 4.54 0.98
N LEU A 39 -12.47 3.81 0.10
CA LEU A 39 -11.01 3.87 0.01
C LEU A 39 -10.49 5.29 -0.24
N TRP A 40 -11.12 6.03 -1.16
CA TRP A 40 -10.73 7.41 -1.49
C TRP A 40 -10.92 8.39 -0.33
N SER A 41 -11.92 8.16 0.52
CA SER A 41 -12.26 9.03 1.64
C SER A 41 -11.67 8.57 2.98
N HIS A 42 -10.98 7.42 3.01
CA HIS A 42 -10.47 6.84 4.26
C HIS A 42 -9.29 7.63 4.83
N SER A 43 -9.51 8.36 5.91
CA SER A 43 -8.54 9.26 6.55
C SER A 43 -7.27 8.59 7.08
N GLY A 44 -7.33 7.32 7.44
CA GLY A 44 -6.15 6.59 7.96
C GLY A 44 -5.22 6.01 6.88
N LEU A 45 -5.72 5.83 5.66
CA LEU A 45 -4.98 5.14 4.60
C LEU A 45 -4.19 6.09 3.72
N ASN A 46 -4.53 7.39 3.71
CA ASN A 46 -3.91 8.42 2.86
C ASN A 46 -3.68 7.89 1.44
N PHE A 47 -4.77 7.46 0.80
CA PHE A 47 -4.72 6.91 -0.55
C PHE A 47 -4.45 8.04 -1.55
N GLU A 48 -3.21 8.15 -1.99
CA GLU A 48 -2.68 9.31 -2.72
C GLU A 48 -2.15 8.88 -4.10
N LYS A 49 -2.51 9.64 -5.15
CA LYS A 49 -2.01 9.42 -6.51
C LYS A 49 -0.51 9.74 -6.60
N LEU A 50 0.26 8.86 -7.21
CA LEU A 50 1.68 9.09 -7.51
C LEU A 50 1.83 9.70 -8.91
N HIS A 51 1.97 11.02 -8.97
CA HIS A 51 2.06 11.75 -10.24
C HIS A 51 3.24 11.30 -11.10
N GLY A 52 3.00 11.08 -12.39
CA GLY A 52 4.02 10.65 -13.35
C GLY A 52 4.49 9.20 -13.18
N MET A 53 3.86 8.42 -12.30
CA MET A 53 4.22 7.03 -12.05
C MET A 53 3.11 6.09 -12.49
N ILE A 54 3.47 5.10 -13.31
CA ILE A 54 2.60 4.02 -13.79
C ILE A 54 3.18 2.67 -13.38
N GLU A 55 2.31 1.69 -13.18
CA GLU A 55 2.72 0.33 -12.87
C GLU A 55 3.19 -0.33 -14.18
N PRO A 56 4.44 -0.81 -14.26
CA PRO A 56 5.02 -1.22 -15.53
C PRO A 56 4.37 -2.47 -16.14
N VAL A 57 3.75 -3.35 -15.34
CA VAL A 57 3.15 -4.59 -15.83
C VAL A 57 1.74 -4.38 -16.40
N SER A 58 0.92 -3.58 -15.72
CA SER A 58 -0.49 -3.32 -16.06
C SER A 58 -0.70 -2.02 -16.83
N GLY A 59 0.24 -1.08 -16.76
CA GLY A 59 0.10 0.28 -17.28
C GLY A 59 -0.80 1.18 -16.43
N GLU A 60 -1.30 0.68 -15.30
CA GLU A 60 -2.26 1.41 -14.45
C GLU A 60 -1.58 2.50 -13.61
N GLN A 61 -2.37 3.50 -13.23
CA GLN A 61 -1.90 4.57 -12.35
C GLN A 61 -1.47 4.01 -10.98
N LEU A 62 -0.29 4.41 -10.52
CA LEU A 62 0.19 4.08 -9.17
C LEU A 62 -0.36 5.03 -8.10
N TYR A 63 -0.56 4.47 -6.92
CA TYR A 63 -0.99 5.15 -5.71
C TYR A 63 -0.11 4.74 -4.54
N SER A 64 -0.09 5.56 -3.49
CA SER A 64 0.49 5.21 -2.21
C SER A 64 -0.59 5.00 -1.15
N LEU A 65 -0.36 4.04 -0.27
CA LEU A 65 -1.15 3.79 0.94
C LEU A 65 -0.24 3.88 2.15
N ARG A 66 -0.70 4.53 3.20
CA ARG A 66 -0.04 4.54 4.50
C ARG A 66 -0.19 3.17 5.17
N ILE A 67 0.93 2.56 5.55
CA ILE A 67 0.95 1.41 6.47
C ILE A 67 1.24 1.91 7.90
N THR A 68 2.29 2.70 8.06
CA THR A 68 2.65 3.36 9.33
C THR A 68 3.03 4.82 9.09
N GLY A 69 3.52 5.53 10.12
CA GLY A 69 4.14 6.85 9.95
C GLY A 69 5.27 6.86 8.91
N SER A 70 6.06 5.77 8.88
CA SER A 70 7.30 5.64 8.11
C SER A 70 7.28 4.51 7.06
N ALA A 71 6.14 3.85 6.83
CA ALA A 71 6.02 2.79 5.83
C ALA A 71 4.82 3.02 4.92
N ARG A 72 5.03 2.87 3.61
CA ARG A 72 3.98 3.01 2.59
C ARG A 72 3.95 1.82 1.64
N ALA A 73 2.76 1.38 1.29
CA ALA A 73 2.54 0.46 0.17
C ALA A 73 2.40 1.28 -1.11
N ILE A 74 2.93 0.77 -2.20
CA ILE A 74 2.62 1.21 -3.56
C ILE A 74 1.55 0.27 -4.10
N SER A 75 0.52 0.82 -4.72
CA SER A 75 -0.59 0.06 -5.26
C SER A 75 -1.06 0.58 -6.61
N CYS A 76 -1.83 -0.22 -7.34
CA CYS A 76 -2.64 0.23 -8.46
C CYS A 76 -4.06 -0.33 -8.35
N LEU A 77 -4.97 0.20 -9.16
CA LEU A 77 -6.33 -0.32 -9.32
C LEU A 77 -6.42 -0.95 -10.70
N LEU A 78 -6.91 -2.19 -10.78
CA LEU A 78 -7.27 -2.81 -12.06
C LEU A 78 -8.72 -2.44 -12.41
N LYS A 79 -9.16 -2.72 -13.65
CA LYS A 79 -10.56 -2.55 -14.05
C LYS A 79 -11.51 -3.27 -13.06
N GLY A 80 -12.35 -2.49 -12.37
CA GLY A 80 -13.26 -2.97 -11.32
C GLY A 80 -12.75 -2.68 -9.89
N PRO A 81 -13.37 -3.24 -8.84
CA PRO A 81 -13.01 -2.97 -7.45
C PRO A 81 -11.85 -3.87 -6.99
N THR A 82 -10.75 -3.90 -7.75
CA THR A 82 -9.56 -4.70 -7.42
C THR A 82 -8.36 -3.78 -7.19
N ILE A 83 -7.85 -3.79 -5.97
CA ILE A 83 -6.58 -3.12 -5.63
C ILE A 83 -5.44 -4.14 -5.63
N VAL A 84 -4.32 -3.76 -6.21
CA VAL A 84 -3.10 -4.56 -6.26
C VAL A 84 -2.06 -3.89 -5.39
N LEU A 85 -1.54 -4.59 -4.38
CA LEU A 85 -0.39 -4.14 -3.59
C LEU A 85 0.90 -4.57 -4.30
N VAL A 86 1.66 -3.60 -4.80
CA VAL A 86 2.81 -3.79 -5.70
C VAL A 86 4.11 -3.94 -4.92
N SER A 87 4.41 -2.99 -4.03
CA SER A 87 5.64 -2.98 -3.23
C SER A 87 5.43 -2.29 -1.88
N LEU A 88 6.28 -2.60 -0.91
CA LEU A 88 6.34 -1.94 0.39
C LEU A 88 7.63 -1.13 0.48
N HIS A 89 7.52 0.14 0.83
CA HIS A 89 8.65 1.01 1.09
C HIS A 89 8.62 1.46 2.55
N THR A 90 9.58 0.97 3.32
CA THR A 90 9.86 1.47 4.66
C THR A 90 10.90 2.58 4.53
N GLN A 91 10.55 3.79 4.94
CA GLN A 91 11.56 4.76 5.33
C GLN A 91 12.20 4.22 6.61
N HIS A 92 13.37 3.61 6.47
CA HIS A 92 14.30 3.62 7.58
C HIS A 92 14.54 5.10 7.89
N ASP A 93 14.14 5.56 9.07
CA ASP A 93 14.59 6.84 9.62
C ASP A 93 16.12 6.82 9.68
N LYS A 94 16.78 7.12 8.56
CA LYS A 94 18.14 7.63 8.50
C LYS A 94 18.17 9.15 8.73
N ALA A 95 17.01 9.78 8.92
CA ALA A 95 16.89 11.23 9.09
C ALA A 95 16.80 11.71 10.55
N TYR A 96 16.53 10.82 11.52
CA TYR A 96 16.45 11.18 12.94
C TYR A 96 17.32 10.28 13.82
N ARG A 97 18.62 10.22 13.51
CA ARG A 97 19.64 10.13 14.56
C ARG A 97 20.05 11.57 14.89
N LYS A 98 19.53 12.12 15.96
CA LYS A 98 20.20 13.18 16.72
C LYS A 98 20.79 12.54 17.96
#